data_AF-A0A3M1SP88-F1
#
_entry.id   AF-A0A3M1SP88-F1
#
_cell.length_a   1.000
_cell.length_b   1.000
_cell.length_c   1.000
_cell.angle_alpha   90.00
_cell.angle_beta   90.00
_cell.angle_gamma   90.00
#
_symmetry.space_group_name_H-M   'P 1'
#
loop_
_entity.id
_entity.type
_entity.pdbx_description
1 polymer ?
#
loop_
_entity_poly.entity_id
_entity_poly.type
_entity_poly.pdbx_seq_one_letter_code
_entity_poly.pdbx_strand_id
1 'polypeptide(L)'
;MRIERTAIAALLASGALAGCASSGAGGTAPAPHPNRITVNVGGRPTQHLDLDPFELEWDDIEVDDTGERSATQVARWVRMRHDAALRCLRADPPDYEQAGELLQEILRRVPDSSRDRSLLAQLFFADAAYWWRTADAVAWEMERVALESTAAPNGPPLTDEEVKQLLSEYQPYRDRANENVRKAARESLKHFELYRRLRPDDKSVLDFVWKLHFFLQDYELALRWLDYVLREMDTAGVPPQEPLRVDYETIRKDIANYLAERKLDPSRPPSGRGLFPFSAGGRERMRKDYAPGR
;
A
#
# COMPACT_ATOMS: atom_id res chain seq x y z
N MET A 1 -16.79 21.12 -8.85
CA MET A 1 -15.40 21.58 -8.60
C MET A 1 -14.99 21.71 -7.12
N ARG A 2 -15.61 22.54 -6.25
CA ARG A 2 -15.23 22.56 -4.80
C ARG A 2 -15.54 21.24 -4.07
N ILE A 3 -16.67 20.62 -4.45
CA ILE A 3 -17.26 19.40 -3.89
C ILE A 3 -16.40 18.13 -4.13
N GLU A 4 -15.68 18.07 -5.26
CA GLU A 4 -14.83 16.92 -5.61
C GLU A 4 -13.45 17.03 -4.96
N ARG A 5 -12.95 18.26 -4.79
CA ARG A 5 -11.67 18.51 -4.11
C ARG A 5 -11.71 18.04 -2.67
N THR A 6 -12.84 18.17 -1.97
CA THR A 6 -13.01 17.65 -0.60
C THR A 6 -13.04 16.13 -0.55
N ALA A 7 -13.67 15.44 -1.51
CA ALA A 7 -13.67 13.98 -1.54
C ALA A 7 -12.28 13.42 -1.88
N ILE A 8 -11.59 13.98 -2.88
CA ILE A 8 -10.21 13.61 -3.21
C ILE A 8 -9.26 13.92 -2.04
N ALA A 9 -9.43 15.07 -1.38
CA ALA A 9 -8.65 15.40 -0.19
C ALA A 9 -8.94 14.43 0.97
N ALA A 10 -10.19 13.98 1.15
CA ALA A 10 -10.52 12.96 2.15
C ALA A 10 -9.89 11.61 1.81
N LEU A 11 -9.92 11.16 0.55
CA LEU A 11 -9.25 9.94 0.10
C LEU A 11 -7.73 9.98 0.39
N LEU A 12 -7.09 11.10 0.04
CA LEU A 12 -5.67 11.32 0.28
C LEU A 12 -5.35 11.47 1.79
N ALA A 13 -6.21 12.14 2.55
CA ALA A 13 -6.05 12.32 3.99
C ALA A 13 -6.29 11.03 4.79
N SER A 14 -7.25 10.19 4.40
CA SER A 14 -7.38 8.83 4.96
C SER A 14 -6.18 7.95 4.57
N GLY A 15 -5.65 8.16 3.37
CA GLY A 15 -4.33 7.72 2.91
C GLY A 15 -3.14 8.27 3.73
N ALA A 16 -3.32 9.31 4.55
CA ALA A 16 -2.31 9.87 5.45
C ALA A 16 -2.53 9.53 6.93
N LEU A 17 -3.79 9.37 7.38
CA LEU A 17 -4.17 9.21 8.80
C LEU A 17 -4.14 7.76 9.32
N ALA A 18 -4.34 6.76 8.46
CA ALA A 18 -4.41 5.35 8.90
C ALA A 18 -3.07 4.69 9.30
N GLY A 19 -2.07 5.47 9.71
CA GLY A 19 -0.82 4.99 10.33
C GLY A 19 -0.52 5.60 11.71
N CYS A 20 -1.37 6.50 12.22
CA CYS A 20 -1.07 7.26 13.45
C CYS A 20 -2.03 7.01 14.62
N ALA A 21 -3.03 6.13 14.48
CA ALA A 21 -4.00 5.88 15.54
C ALA A 21 -3.64 4.62 16.36
N SER A 22 -2.68 4.74 17.27
CA SER A 22 -2.71 3.94 18.50
C SER A 22 -3.69 4.61 19.47
N SER A 23 -4.98 4.61 19.16
CA SER A 23 -5.99 5.03 20.14
C SER A 23 -6.11 3.92 21.18
N GLY A 24 -5.56 4.17 22.36
CA GLY A 24 -5.71 3.32 23.53
C GLY A 24 -7.19 3.17 23.88
N ALA A 25 -7.79 2.05 23.48
CA ALA A 25 -9.09 1.64 23.99
C ALA A 25 -8.85 0.91 25.31
N GLY A 26 -9.39 1.48 26.39
CA GLY A 26 -9.32 0.98 27.75
C GLY A 26 -9.85 -0.45 27.84
N GLY A 27 -8.92 -1.37 28.03
CA GLY A 27 -9.15 -2.70 28.57
C GLY A 27 -7.86 -3.07 29.29
N THR A 28 -7.97 -3.56 30.52
CA THR A 28 -6.87 -4.13 31.30
C THR A 28 -6.39 -5.43 30.67
N ALA A 29 -5.84 -5.34 29.46
CA ALA A 29 -5.06 -6.40 28.87
C ALA A 29 -3.71 -6.45 29.60
N PRO A 30 -3.16 -7.65 29.88
CA PRO A 30 -1.82 -7.77 30.45
C PRO A 30 -0.83 -6.99 29.59
N ALA A 31 0.14 -6.33 30.25
CA ALA A 31 1.16 -5.53 29.59
C ALA A 31 1.72 -6.33 28.39
N PRO A 32 1.74 -5.77 27.17
CA PRO A 32 2.23 -6.50 26.01
C PRO A 32 3.67 -6.93 26.30
N HIS A 33 3.99 -8.18 25.99
CA HIS A 33 5.37 -8.69 26.04
C HIS A 33 6.28 -7.70 25.29
N PRO A 34 7.47 -7.34 25.82
CA PRO A 34 8.33 -6.30 25.22
C PRO A 34 8.66 -6.57 23.74
N ASN A 35 8.64 -7.85 23.33
CA ASN A 35 8.95 -8.29 21.96
C ASN A 35 7.71 -8.46 21.05
N ARG A 36 6.52 -8.01 21.47
CA ARG A 36 5.28 -8.22 20.72
C ARG A 36 5.07 -7.10 19.70
N ILE A 37 4.83 -7.50 18.45
CA ILE A 37 4.41 -6.59 17.37
C ILE A 37 2.93 -6.26 17.56
N THR A 38 2.62 -4.97 17.71
CA THR A 38 1.29 -4.45 18.12
C THR A 38 0.44 -3.92 16.96
N VAL A 39 0.99 -3.87 15.74
CA VAL A 39 0.28 -3.36 14.56
C VAL A 39 -0.90 -4.29 14.23
N ASN A 40 -2.11 -3.75 14.29
CA ASN A 40 -3.32 -4.50 13.98
C ASN A 40 -3.56 -4.53 12.47
N VAL A 41 -3.47 -5.70 11.86
CA VAL A 41 -3.84 -5.93 10.45
C VAL A 41 -5.33 -6.26 10.37
N GLY A 42 -6.15 -5.28 10.77
CA GLY A 42 -7.60 -5.30 10.56
C GLY A 42 -7.95 -4.89 9.13
N GLY A 43 -9.16 -5.23 8.68
CA GLY A 43 -9.73 -4.58 7.52
C GLY A 43 -9.92 -3.08 7.78
N ARG A 44 -9.99 -2.29 6.71
CA ARG A 44 -10.37 -0.88 6.85
C ARG A 44 -11.77 -0.82 7.47
N PRO A 45 -12.04 0.06 8.45
CA PRO A 45 -13.39 0.22 8.97
C PRO A 45 -14.30 0.66 7.82
N THR A 46 -15.37 -0.10 7.58
CA THR A 46 -16.40 0.19 6.60
C THR A 46 -17.75 0.29 7.30
N GLN A 47 -18.61 1.15 6.77
CA GLN A 47 -20.01 1.22 7.17
C GLN A 47 -20.84 1.27 5.89
N HIS A 48 -21.61 0.22 5.64
CA HIS A 48 -22.51 0.22 4.50
C HIS A 48 -23.57 1.30 4.65
N LEU A 49 -23.68 2.19 3.67
CA LEU A 49 -24.74 3.19 3.65
C LEU A 49 -26.00 2.60 3.03
N ASP A 50 -27.13 2.84 3.70
CA ASP A 50 -28.44 2.65 3.10
C ASP A 50 -28.69 3.82 2.14
N LEU A 51 -28.65 3.52 0.83
CA LEU A 51 -28.85 4.51 -0.22
C LEU A 51 -30.31 4.46 -0.68
N ASP A 52 -30.94 5.63 -0.79
CA ASP A 52 -32.26 5.71 -1.41
C ASP A 52 -32.24 5.06 -2.81
N PRO A 53 -33.31 4.33 -3.19
CA PRO A 53 -33.43 3.75 -4.52
C PRO A 53 -33.22 4.81 -5.60
N PHE A 54 -32.51 4.45 -6.67
CA PHE A 54 -32.32 5.36 -7.79
C PHE A 54 -33.65 5.53 -8.54
N GLU A 55 -34.03 6.77 -8.80
CA GLU A 55 -35.22 7.13 -9.59
C GLU A 55 -35.13 6.71 -11.08
N LEU A 56 -33.96 6.28 -11.55
CA LEU A 56 -33.70 5.91 -12.94
C LEU A 56 -32.69 4.78 -13.00
N GLU A 57 -33.11 3.62 -13.51
CA GLU A 57 -32.23 2.50 -13.83
C GLU A 57 -31.73 2.53 -15.26
N TRP A 58 -30.65 1.80 -15.55
CA TRP A 58 -30.03 1.80 -16.88
C TRP A 58 -30.96 1.26 -17.96
N ASP A 59 -31.77 0.27 -17.58
CA ASP A 59 -32.70 -0.41 -18.47
C ASP A 59 -33.99 0.40 -18.70
N ASP A 60 -34.23 1.45 -17.91
CA ASP A 60 -35.36 2.39 -18.08
C ASP A 60 -35.06 3.49 -19.11
N ILE A 61 -33.80 3.61 -19.57
CA ILE A 61 -33.39 4.65 -20.51
C ILE A 61 -33.84 4.25 -21.92
N GLU A 62 -34.67 5.10 -22.52
CA GLU A 62 -35.19 4.87 -23.87
C GLU A 62 -34.05 4.81 -24.90
N VAL A 63 -34.18 3.84 -25.79
CA VAL A 63 -33.29 3.62 -26.92
C VAL A 63 -34.01 4.13 -28.18
N ASP A 64 -33.35 5.01 -28.92
CA ASP A 64 -33.90 5.57 -30.15
C ASP A 64 -33.82 4.59 -31.34
N ASP A 65 -34.31 5.02 -32.50
CA ASP A 65 -34.33 4.22 -33.73
C ASP A 65 -32.92 3.83 -34.23
N THR A 66 -31.87 4.49 -33.73
CA THR A 66 -30.47 4.20 -34.07
C THR A 66 -29.82 3.22 -33.10
N GLY A 67 -30.53 2.83 -32.03
CA GLY A 67 -29.99 2.00 -30.96
C GLY A 67 -29.24 2.80 -29.90
N GLU A 68 -29.29 4.14 -29.94
CA GLU A 68 -28.62 5.00 -28.99
C GLU A 68 -29.54 5.37 -27.82
N ARG A 69 -28.96 5.45 -26.63
CA ARG A 69 -29.69 5.90 -25.44
C ARG A 69 -29.70 7.42 -25.38
N SER A 70 -30.80 8.01 -24.91
CA SER A 70 -30.91 9.46 -24.69
C SER A 70 -29.75 9.99 -23.85
N ALA A 71 -28.89 10.82 -24.45
CA ALA A 71 -27.71 11.39 -23.77
C ALA A 71 -28.08 12.14 -22.48
N THR A 72 -29.23 12.81 -22.45
CA THR A 72 -29.75 13.51 -21.27
C THR A 72 -30.10 12.55 -20.14
N GLN A 73 -30.76 11.42 -20.46
CA GLN A 73 -31.10 10.40 -19.47
C GLN A 73 -29.86 9.65 -18.98
N VAL A 74 -28.92 9.33 -19.88
CA VAL A 74 -27.60 8.76 -19.52
C VAL A 74 -26.86 9.70 -18.57
N ALA A 75 -26.79 11.00 -18.87
CA ALA A 75 -26.15 11.98 -18.00
C ALA A 75 -26.83 12.07 -16.62
N ARG A 76 -28.16 11.99 -16.56
CA ARG A 76 -28.91 11.94 -15.29
C ARG A 76 -28.58 10.67 -14.50
N TRP A 77 -28.58 9.51 -15.15
CA TRP A 77 -28.25 8.22 -14.56
C TRP A 77 -26.84 8.20 -13.97
N VAL A 78 -25.84 8.67 -14.75
CA VAL A 78 -24.44 8.79 -14.30
C VAL A 78 -24.34 9.71 -13.09
N ARG A 79 -24.99 10.89 -13.14
CA ARG A 79 -24.94 11.87 -12.04
C ARG A 79 -25.46 11.29 -10.73
N MET A 80 -26.59 10.56 -10.76
CA MET A 80 -27.19 9.99 -9.55
C MET A 80 -26.25 9.01 -8.84
N ARG A 81 -25.61 8.13 -9.60
CA ARG A 81 -24.65 7.14 -9.08
C ARG A 81 -23.35 7.78 -8.65
N HIS A 82 -22.86 8.78 -9.40
CA HIS A 82 -21.70 9.57 -9.02
C HIS A 82 -21.93 10.28 -7.68
N ASP A 83 -23.09 10.93 -7.52
CA ASP A 83 -23.43 11.64 -6.30
C ASP A 83 -23.61 10.66 -5.12
N ALA A 84 -24.15 9.47 -5.36
CA ALA A 84 -24.19 8.40 -4.37
C ALA A 84 -22.79 7.93 -3.95
N ALA A 85 -21.88 7.70 -4.89
CA ALA A 85 -20.50 7.35 -4.60
C ALA A 85 -19.79 8.45 -3.77
N LEU A 86 -20.04 9.73 -4.10
CA LEU A 86 -19.53 10.85 -3.29
C LEU A 86 -20.13 10.89 -1.88
N ARG A 87 -21.37 10.44 -1.66
CA ARG A 87 -21.94 10.30 -0.31
C ARG A 87 -21.24 9.18 0.46
N CYS A 88 -21.02 8.02 -0.15
CA CYS A 88 -20.26 6.91 0.43
C CYS A 88 -18.85 7.36 0.88
N LEU A 89 -18.15 8.12 0.02
CA LEU A 89 -16.81 8.65 0.34
C LEU A 89 -16.78 9.74 1.42
N ARG A 90 -17.93 10.32 1.78
CA ARG A 90 -18.05 11.36 2.81
C ARG A 90 -18.61 10.85 4.13
N ALA A 91 -19.06 9.60 4.18
CA ALA A 91 -19.45 8.99 5.44
C ALA A 91 -18.27 8.93 6.41
N ASP A 92 -18.56 8.77 7.70
CA ASP A 92 -17.57 8.61 8.75
C ASP A 92 -17.89 7.35 9.57
N PRO A 93 -17.20 6.22 9.31
CA PRO A 93 -16.11 6.05 8.35
C PRO A 93 -16.57 6.00 6.87
N PRO A 94 -15.73 6.37 5.89
CA PRO A 94 -16.11 6.30 4.47
C PRO A 94 -16.32 4.86 4.00
N ASP A 95 -17.33 4.65 3.13
CA ASP A 95 -17.57 3.38 2.46
C ASP A 95 -16.89 3.34 1.09
N TYR A 96 -15.64 2.86 1.07
CA TYR A 96 -14.84 2.71 -0.15
C TYR A 96 -15.35 1.60 -1.06
N GLU A 97 -15.94 0.54 -0.50
CA GLU A 97 -16.41 -0.61 -1.27
C GLU A 97 -17.63 -0.23 -2.10
N GLN A 98 -18.67 0.29 -1.44
CA GLN A 98 -19.89 0.73 -2.11
C GLN A 98 -19.62 1.89 -3.10
N ALA A 99 -18.75 2.83 -2.75
CA ALA A 99 -18.32 3.88 -3.68
C ALA A 99 -17.64 3.28 -4.92
N GLY A 100 -16.75 2.30 -4.74
CA GLY A 100 -16.06 1.61 -5.81
C GLY A 100 -17.02 0.85 -6.73
N GLU A 101 -18.03 0.17 -6.18
CA GLU A 101 -19.05 -0.55 -6.93
C GLU A 101 -19.87 0.38 -7.83
N LEU A 102 -20.36 1.49 -7.29
CA LEU A 102 -21.10 2.51 -8.03
C LEU A 102 -20.29 3.11 -9.17
N LEU A 103 -19.02 3.43 -8.93
CA LEU A 103 -18.12 3.97 -9.96
C LEU A 103 -17.80 2.93 -11.04
N GLN A 104 -17.61 1.67 -10.66
CA GLN A 104 -17.43 0.57 -11.62
C GLN A 104 -18.70 0.33 -12.44
N GLU A 105 -19.89 0.47 -11.85
CA GLU A 105 -21.17 0.38 -12.56
C GLU A 105 -21.27 1.45 -13.64
N ILE A 106 -20.91 2.70 -13.30
CA ILE A 106 -20.84 3.79 -14.28
C ILE A 106 -19.90 3.43 -15.42
N LEU A 107 -18.66 3.03 -15.12
CA LEU A 107 -17.64 2.78 -16.14
C LEU A 107 -17.90 1.52 -16.98
N ARG A 108 -18.70 0.56 -16.48
CA ARG A 108 -19.18 -0.57 -17.28
C ARG A 108 -20.13 -0.14 -18.40
N ARG A 109 -20.89 0.95 -18.19
CA ARG A 109 -21.89 1.45 -19.15
C ARG A 109 -21.39 2.67 -19.94
N VAL A 110 -20.59 3.52 -19.32
CA VAL A 110 -20.04 4.77 -19.85
C VAL A 110 -18.52 4.76 -19.64
N PRO A 111 -17.77 3.93 -20.39
CA PRO A 111 -16.35 3.69 -20.15
C PRO A 111 -15.47 4.92 -20.38
N ASP A 112 -15.95 5.90 -21.14
CA ASP A 112 -15.27 7.15 -21.49
C ASP A 112 -15.44 8.27 -20.45
N SER A 113 -16.19 8.04 -19.36
CA SER A 113 -16.30 9.01 -18.27
C SER A 113 -14.95 9.20 -17.55
N SER A 114 -14.19 10.20 -18.01
CA SER A 114 -12.86 10.55 -17.47
C SER A 114 -12.92 10.93 -15.99
N ARG A 115 -14.00 11.61 -15.57
CA ARG A 115 -14.25 12.02 -14.18
C ARG A 115 -14.38 10.81 -13.26
N ASP A 116 -15.25 9.87 -13.60
CA ASP A 116 -15.49 8.67 -12.79
C ASP A 116 -14.29 7.73 -12.79
N ARG A 117 -13.60 7.62 -13.93
CA ARG A 117 -12.34 6.88 -14.03
C ARG A 117 -11.27 7.46 -13.11
N SER A 118 -11.13 8.78 -13.08
CA SER A 118 -10.19 9.45 -12.19
C SER A 118 -10.55 9.24 -10.72
N LEU A 119 -11.83 9.31 -10.36
CA LEU A 119 -12.27 9.10 -8.98
C LEU A 119 -12.07 7.64 -8.53
N LEU A 120 -12.41 6.67 -9.38
CA LEU A 120 -12.18 5.25 -9.10
C LEU A 120 -10.69 4.93 -8.96
N ALA A 121 -9.84 5.55 -9.79
CA ALA A 121 -8.40 5.43 -9.64
C ALA A 121 -7.94 5.96 -8.28
N GLN A 122 -8.37 7.15 -7.87
CA GLN A 122 -8.00 7.69 -6.56
C GLN A 122 -8.46 6.81 -5.39
N LEU A 123 -9.62 6.16 -5.52
CA LEU A 123 -10.12 5.19 -4.56
C LEU A 123 -9.17 3.99 -4.45
N PHE A 124 -8.81 3.36 -5.57
CA PHE A 124 -7.84 2.26 -5.59
C PHE A 124 -6.47 2.67 -5.05
N PHE A 125 -6.00 3.87 -5.36
CA PHE A 125 -4.75 4.38 -4.79
C PHE A 125 -4.85 4.51 -3.26
N ALA A 126 -5.95 5.05 -2.75
CA ALA A 126 -6.14 5.22 -1.30
C ALA A 126 -6.17 3.88 -0.55
N ASP A 127 -6.81 2.86 -1.12
CA ASP A 127 -6.80 1.49 -0.56
C ASP A 127 -5.40 0.87 -0.64
N ALA A 128 -4.72 1.01 -1.78
CA ALA A 128 -3.36 0.53 -1.94
C ALA A 128 -2.42 1.16 -0.90
N ALA A 129 -2.51 2.47 -0.69
CA ALA A 129 -1.71 3.23 0.26
C ALA A 129 -2.04 2.88 1.73
N TYR A 130 -3.30 2.54 2.05
CA TYR A 130 -3.67 1.99 3.36
C TYR A 130 -2.90 0.69 3.63
N TRP A 131 -3.03 -0.28 2.73
CA TRP A 131 -2.39 -1.58 2.88
C TRP A 131 -0.85 -1.52 2.83
N TRP A 132 -0.30 -0.65 1.99
CA TRP A 132 1.14 -0.38 1.93
C TRP A 132 1.68 0.07 3.29
N ARG A 133 1.03 1.07 3.91
CA ARG A 133 1.46 1.57 5.22
C ARG A 133 1.34 0.52 6.31
N THR A 134 0.31 -0.32 6.27
CA THR A 134 0.20 -1.46 7.18
C THR A 134 1.36 -2.44 6.99
N ALA A 135 1.71 -2.78 5.74
CA ALA A 135 2.85 -3.66 5.46
C ALA A 135 4.17 -3.05 5.94
N ASP A 136 4.42 -1.78 5.64
CA ASP A 136 5.64 -1.07 6.06
C ASP A 136 5.74 -0.92 7.58
N ALA A 137 4.63 -0.60 8.27
CA ALA A 137 4.60 -0.50 9.73
C ALA A 137 4.89 -1.84 10.41
N VAL A 138 4.31 -2.94 9.91
CA VAL A 138 4.61 -4.29 10.45
C VAL A 138 6.07 -4.65 10.17
N ALA A 139 6.58 -4.40 8.96
CA ALA A 139 7.98 -4.66 8.62
C ALA A 139 8.96 -3.83 9.48
N TRP A 140 8.59 -2.59 9.81
CA TRP A 140 9.36 -1.73 10.70
C TRP A 140 9.38 -2.26 12.14
N GLU A 141 8.23 -2.65 12.69
CA GLU A 141 8.17 -3.24 14.03
C GLU A 141 8.97 -4.54 14.12
N MET A 142 8.97 -5.36 13.06
CA MET A 142 9.82 -6.55 12.99
C MET A 142 11.30 -6.20 13.10
N GLU A 143 11.74 -5.19 12.37
CA GLU A 143 13.13 -4.74 12.40
C GLU A 143 13.51 -4.14 13.76
N ARG A 144 12.64 -3.31 14.35
CA ARG A 144 12.84 -2.75 15.68
C ARG A 144 13.04 -3.85 16.72
N VAL A 145 12.14 -4.84 16.76
CA VAL A 145 12.25 -5.95 17.72
C VAL A 145 13.49 -6.80 17.44
N ALA A 146 13.87 -7.04 16.18
CA ALA A 146 15.09 -7.77 15.86
C ALA A 146 16.36 -7.04 16.35
N LEU A 147 16.41 -5.71 16.19
CA LEU A 147 17.51 -4.88 16.70
C LEU A 147 17.56 -4.87 18.22
N GLU A 148 16.42 -4.70 18.89
CA GLU A 148 16.34 -4.73 20.36
C GLU A 148 16.67 -6.11 20.95
N SER A 149 16.29 -7.19 20.26
CA SER A 149 16.61 -8.57 20.70
C SER A 149 18.07 -8.95 20.51
N THR A 150 18.84 -8.16 19.74
CA THR A 150 20.26 -8.41 19.44
C THR A 150 21.19 -7.36 20.02
N ALA A 151 20.67 -6.25 20.54
CA ALA A 151 21.43 -5.21 21.23
C ALA A 151 21.49 -5.49 22.73
N ALA A 152 22.69 -5.64 23.30
CA ALA A 152 22.88 -5.62 24.75
C ALA A 152 22.61 -4.19 25.25
N PRO A 153 21.48 -3.89 25.92
CA PRO A 153 21.08 -2.52 26.20
C PRO A 153 21.78 -2.00 27.45
N ASN A 154 23.12 -1.94 27.45
CA ASN A 154 24.04 -1.63 28.58
C ASN A 154 24.56 -2.83 29.38
N GLY A 155 24.60 -4.04 28.80
CA GLY A 155 25.18 -5.25 29.40
C GLY A 155 26.41 -5.77 28.63
N PRO A 156 27.11 -6.80 29.15
CA PRO A 156 28.08 -7.54 28.34
C PRO A 156 27.42 -8.11 27.07
N PRO A 157 28.18 -8.33 25.98
CA PRO A 157 27.65 -8.94 24.78
C PRO A 157 26.96 -10.27 25.13
N LEU A 158 25.79 -10.50 24.53
CA LEU A 158 25.08 -11.77 24.69
C LEU A 158 25.97 -12.91 24.15
N THR A 159 25.95 -14.04 24.86
CA THR A 159 26.55 -15.30 24.39
C THR A 159 25.77 -15.85 23.21
N ASP A 160 26.40 -16.70 22.39
CA ASP A 160 25.75 -17.33 21.23
C ASP A 160 24.50 -18.14 21.64
N GLU A 161 24.54 -18.78 22.81
CA GLU A 161 23.40 -19.51 23.41
C GLU A 161 22.25 -18.57 23.81
N GLU A 162 22.54 -17.42 24.41
CA GLU A 162 21.53 -16.41 24.78
C GLU A 162 20.89 -15.80 23.52
N VAL A 163 21.68 -15.51 22.49
CA VAL A 163 21.17 -15.06 21.18
C VAL A 163 20.28 -16.13 20.57
N LYS A 164 20.70 -17.40 20.59
CA LYS A 164 19.92 -18.52 20.04
C LYS A 164 18.59 -18.70 20.77
N GLN A 165 18.58 -18.58 22.10
CA GLN A 165 17.36 -18.67 22.90
C GLN A 165 16.42 -17.48 22.60
N LEU A 166 16.93 -16.25 22.58
CA LEU A 166 16.14 -15.06 22.24
C LEU A 166 15.55 -15.14 20.82
N LEU A 167 16.32 -15.62 19.84
CA LEU A 167 15.83 -15.85 18.49
C LEU A 167 14.72 -16.90 18.45
N SER A 168 14.83 -17.96 19.25
CA SER A 168 13.79 -19.01 19.33
C SER A 168 12.49 -18.50 19.96
N GLU A 169 12.58 -17.64 20.99
CA GLU A 169 11.42 -17.00 21.63
C GLU A 169 10.76 -15.97 20.71
N TYR A 170 11.55 -15.28 19.88
CA TYR A 170 11.06 -14.31 18.92
C TYR A 170 10.42 -14.93 17.67
N GLN A 171 10.80 -16.17 17.33
CA GLN A 171 10.43 -16.82 16.07
C GLN A 171 8.90 -16.84 15.80
N PRO A 172 8.02 -17.20 16.75
CA PRO A 172 6.57 -17.18 16.50
C PRO A 172 6.00 -15.78 16.21
N TYR A 173 6.56 -14.74 16.84
CA TYR A 173 6.15 -13.35 16.60
C TYR A 173 6.61 -12.87 15.22
N ARG A 174 7.83 -13.24 14.83
CA ARG A 174 8.38 -12.98 13.51
C ARG A 174 7.56 -13.65 12.41
N ASP A 175 7.17 -14.90 12.60
CA ASP A 175 6.38 -15.65 11.62
C ASP A 175 4.99 -15.04 11.42
N ARG A 176 4.30 -14.70 12.52
CA ARG A 176 3.02 -13.99 12.46
C ARG A 176 3.13 -12.62 11.78
N ALA A 177 4.20 -11.88 12.06
CA ALA A 177 4.41 -10.58 11.45
C ALA A 177 4.77 -10.68 9.96
N ASN A 178 5.56 -11.68 9.56
CA ASN A 178 5.80 -11.99 8.15
C ASN A 178 4.49 -12.30 7.41
N GLU A 179 3.59 -13.07 8.02
CA GLU A 179 2.28 -13.37 7.44
C GLU A 179 1.44 -12.10 7.28
N ASN A 180 1.43 -11.24 8.30
CA ASN A 180 0.78 -9.93 8.27
C ASN A 180 1.33 -9.01 7.16
N VAL A 181 2.66 -8.91 7.02
CA VAL A 181 3.32 -8.16 5.94
C VAL A 181 2.89 -8.72 4.59
N ARG A 182 2.93 -10.05 4.40
CA ARG A 182 2.54 -10.68 3.12
C ARG A 182 1.08 -10.44 2.79
N LYS A 183 0.18 -10.53 3.77
CA LYS A 183 -1.25 -10.26 3.58
C LYS A 183 -1.47 -8.81 3.14
N ALA A 184 -0.95 -7.84 3.89
CA ALA A 184 -1.09 -6.43 3.57
C ALA A 184 -0.42 -6.09 2.22
N ALA A 185 0.75 -6.63 1.93
CA ALA A 185 1.45 -6.39 0.67
C ALA A 185 0.66 -6.93 -0.54
N ARG A 186 0.02 -8.10 -0.44
CA ARG A 186 -0.84 -8.63 -1.51
C ARG A 186 -2.06 -7.75 -1.78
N GLU A 187 -2.75 -7.31 -0.74
CA GLU A 187 -3.89 -6.41 -0.92
C GLU A 187 -3.44 -5.07 -1.52
N SER A 188 -2.35 -4.49 -1.02
CA SER A 188 -1.78 -3.26 -1.59
C SER A 188 -1.44 -3.41 -3.07
N LEU A 189 -0.76 -4.50 -3.44
CA LEU A 189 -0.37 -4.77 -4.82
C LEU A 189 -1.59 -4.91 -5.74
N LYS A 190 -2.61 -5.66 -5.33
CA LYS A 190 -3.89 -5.79 -6.05
C LYS A 190 -4.50 -4.42 -6.36
N HIS A 191 -4.55 -3.52 -5.38
CA HIS A 191 -5.13 -2.20 -5.57
C HIS A 191 -4.24 -1.28 -6.43
N PHE A 192 -2.90 -1.33 -6.31
CA PHE A 192 -2.01 -0.59 -7.20
C PHE A 192 -2.06 -1.08 -8.65
N GLU A 193 -2.27 -2.38 -8.89
CA GLU A 193 -2.48 -2.91 -10.23
C GLU A 193 -3.78 -2.38 -10.85
N LEU A 194 -4.87 -2.34 -10.08
CA LEU A 194 -6.13 -1.74 -10.51
C LEU A 194 -5.98 -0.25 -10.79
N TYR A 195 -5.26 0.48 -9.94
CA TYR A 195 -4.94 1.89 -10.15
C TYR A 195 -4.20 2.10 -11.48
N ARG A 196 -3.13 1.34 -11.73
CA ARG A 196 -2.30 1.49 -12.94
C ARG A 196 -3.05 1.16 -14.23
N ARG A 197 -4.06 0.30 -14.19
CA ARG A 197 -4.95 0.07 -15.36
C ARG A 197 -5.74 1.34 -15.72
N LEU A 198 -6.08 2.17 -14.73
CA LEU A 198 -6.81 3.41 -14.92
C LEU A 198 -5.90 4.62 -15.14
N ARG A 199 -4.66 4.59 -14.62
CA ARG A 199 -3.64 5.65 -14.68
C ARG A 199 -2.26 5.07 -15.05
N PRO A 200 -2.09 4.54 -16.28
CA PRO A 200 -0.81 3.96 -16.71
C PRO A 200 0.31 5.00 -16.86
N ASP A 201 -0.06 6.27 -16.97
CA ASP A 201 0.81 7.44 -17.04
C ASP A 201 1.47 7.79 -15.72
N ASP A 202 0.86 7.40 -14.59
CA ASP A 202 1.36 7.75 -13.27
C ASP A 202 2.48 6.81 -12.82
N LYS A 203 3.71 7.33 -12.96
CA LYS A 203 4.94 6.64 -12.59
C LYS A 203 5.22 6.63 -11.09
N SER A 204 4.53 7.45 -10.29
CA SER A 204 4.77 7.54 -8.85
C SER A 204 4.50 6.20 -8.13
N VAL A 205 3.63 5.37 -8.69
CA VAL A 205 3.25 4.07 -8.11
C VAL A 205 4.34 2.99 -8.27
N LEU A 206 5.25 3.15 -9.23
CA LEU A 206 6.29 2.16 -9.52
C LEU A 206 7.18 1.88 -8.31
N ASP A 207 7.43 2.92 -7.51
CA ASP A 207 8.22 2.83 -6.29
C ASP A 207 7.58 1.90 -5.25
N PHE A 208 6.26 1.96 -5.10
CA PHE A 208 5.54 1.07 -4.19
C PHE A 208 5.52 -0.36 -4.72
N VAL A 209 5.35 -0.55 -6.03
CA VAL A 209 5.20 -1.88 -6.64
C VAL A 209 6.46 -2.74 -6.44
N TRP A 210 7.66 -2.22 -6.68
CA TRP A 210 8.87 -3.02 -6.47
C TRP A 210 9.08 -3.39 -5.01
N LYS A 211 8.80 -2.46 -4.08
CA LYS A 211 8.90 -2.70 -2.64
C LYS A 211 7.88 -3.73 -2.15
N LEU A 212 6.68 -3.75 -2.73
CA LEU A 212 5.66 -4.75 -2.43
C LEU A 212 6.10 -6.15 -2.86
N HIS A 213 6.64 -6.31 -4.08
CA HIS A 213 7.23 -7.58 -4.50
C HIS A 213 8.40 -7.98 -3.61
N PHE A 214 9.19 -7.02 -3.14
CA PHE A 214 10.26 -7.25 -2.18
C PHE A 214 9.72 -7.80 -0.85
N PHE A 215 8.67 -7.20 -0.27
CA PHE A 215 8.01 -7.70 0.94
C PHE A 215 7.42 -9.11 0.74
N LEU A 216 6.96 -9.43 -0.47
CA LEU A 216 6.48 -10.76 -0.83
C LEU A 216 7.61 -11.77 -1.08
N GLN A 217 8.87 -11.34 -1.00
CA GLN A 217 10.07 -12.13 -1.33
C GLN A 217 10.06 -12.64 -2.78
N ASP A 218 9.32 -11.97 -3.65
CA ASP A 218 9.36 -12.17 -5.09
C ASP A 218 10.47 -11.30 -5.69
N TYR A 219 11.70 -11.70 -5.40
CA TYR A 219 12.89 -10.92 -5.73
C TYR A 219 13.11 -10.77 -7.25
N GLU A 220 12.60 -11.71 -8.05
CA GLU A 220 12.68 -11.60 -9.51
C GLU A 220 11.79 -10.47 -10.03
N LEU A 221 10.52 -10.39 -9.59
CA LEU A 221 9.65 -9.28 -9.95
C LEU A 221 10.09 -7.97 -9.29
N ALA A 222 10.55 -7.99 -8.04
CA ALA A 222 11.08 -6.81 -7.37
C ALA A 222 12.24 -6.20 -8.17
N LEU A 223 13.20 -7.02 -8.61
CA LEU A 223 14.33 -6.56 -9.42
C LEU A 223 13.88 -5.98 -10.77
N ARG A 224 12.94 -6.61 -11.46
CA ARG A 224 12.41 -6.09 -12.74
C ARG A 224 11.74 -4.73 -12.58
N TRP A 225 10.97 -4.53 -11.52
CA TRP A 225 10.32 -3.24 -11.24
C TRP A 225 11.33 -2.19 -10.79
N LEU A 226 12.33 -2.56 -9.99
CA LEU A 226 13.40 -1.66 -9.58
C LEU A 226 14.24 -1.19 -10.78
N ASP A 227 14.56 -2.10 -11.72
CA ASP A 227 15.20 -1.76 -13.00
C ASP A 227 14.34 -0.81 -13.84
N TYR A 228 13.01 -0.90 -13.72
CA TYR A 228 12.10 0.03 -14.38
C TYR A 228 12.14 1.41 -13.71
N VAL A 229 12.11 1.48 -12.38
CA VAL A 229 12.24 2.75 -11.62
C VAL A 229 13.55 3.46 -11.94
N LEU A 230 14.67 2.75 -11.95
CA LEU A 230 15.98 3.34 -12.26
C LEU A 230 16.04 3.91 -13.69
N ARG A 231 15.43 3.23 -14.67
CA ARG A 231 15.30 3.75 -16.04
C ARG A 231 14.44 5.00 -16.14
N GLU A 232 13.39 5.10 -15.32
CA GLU A 232 12.57 6.31 -15.23
C GLU A 232 13.36 7.47 -14.60
N MET A 233 14.21 7.20 -13.60
CA MET A 233 15.14 8.18 -13.03
C MET A 233 16.18 8.65 -14.06
N ASP A 234 16.73 7.75 -14.87
CA ASP A 234 17.62 8.09 -16.00
C ASP A 234 16.92 9.00 -17.00
N THR A 235 15.68 8.66 -17.39
CA THR A 235 14.88 9.44 -18.33
C THR A 235 14.54 10.83 -17.79
N ALA A 236 14.35 10.95 -16.48
CA ALA A 236 14.14 12.22 -15.79
C ALA A 236 15.43 13.02 -15.55
N GLY A 237 16.61 12.49 -15.90
CA GLY A 237 17.90 13.15 -15.73
C GLY A 237 18.39 13.21 -14.28
N VAL A 238 17.93 12.28 -13.41
CA VAL A 238 18.39 12.23 -12.02
C VAL A 238 19.88 11.86 -11.95
N PRO A 239 20.74 12.69 -11.34
CA PRO A 239 22.17 12.47 -11.29
C PRO A 239 22.54 11.14 -10.60
N PRO A 240 23.63 10.47 -11.01
CA PRO A 240 24.13 9.25 -10.36
C PRO A 240 24.44 9.39 -8.87
N GLN A 241 24.79 10.60 -8.43
CA GLN A 241 25.16 10.89 -7.04
C GLN A 241 23.95 11.15 -6.14
N GLU A 242 22.73 11.20 -6.71
CA GLU A 242 21.52 11.43 -5.95
C GLU A 242 21.36 10.32 -4.89
N PRO A 243 21.20 10.64 -3.59
CA PRO A 243 21.22 9.64 -2.52
C PRO A 243 20.23 8.49 -2.74
N LEU A 244 19.00 8.81 -3.12
CA LEU A 244 17.97 7.81 -3.38
C LEU A 244 18.35 6.86 -4.53
N ARG A 245 19.01 7.38 -5.56
CA ARG A 245 19.47 6.58 -6.70
C ARG A 245 20.56 5.61 -6.27
N VAL A 246 21.54 6.08 -5.50
CA VAL A 246 22.63 5.27 -4.96
C VAL A 246 22.08 4.13 -4.09
N ASP A 247 21.06 4.42 -3.26
CA ASP A 247 20.38 3.41 -2.46
C ASP A 247 19.72 2.35 -3.35
N TYR A 248 19.02 2.76 -4.42
CA TYR A 248 18.34 1.83 -5.33
C TYR A 248 19.32 0.98 -6.14
N GLU A 249 20.44 1.54 -6.59
CA GLU A 249 21.50 0.78 -7.26
C GLU A 249 22.15 -0.24 -6.31
N THR A 250 22.30 0.10 -5.03
CA THR A 250 22.81 -0.81 -4.00
C THR A 250 21.83 -1.96 -3.77
N ILE A 251 20.55 -1.67 -3.55
CA ILE A 251 19.50 -2.68 -3.35
C ILE A 251 19.38 -3.59 -4.57
N ARG A 252 19.42 -3.03 -5.78
CA ARG A 252 19.42 -3.78 -7.04
C ARG A 252 20.56 -4.78 -7.09
N LYS A 253 21.78 -4.37 -6.73
CA LYS A 253 22.96 -5.22 -6.67
C LYS A 253 22.80 -6.33 -5.64
N ASP A 254 22.29 -6.02 -4.46
CA ASP A 254 22.09 -6.99 -3.38
C ASP A 254 21.05 -8.07 -3.78
N ILE A 255 19.93 -7.67 -4.39
CA ILE A 255 18.93 -8.60 -4.93
C ILE A 255 19.55 -9.49 -6.02
N ALA A 256 20.30 -8.90 -6.96
CA ALA A 256 20.92 -9.64 -8.05
C ALA A 256 21.94 -10.68 -7.53
N ASN A 257 22.78 -10.30 -6.56
CA ASN A 257 23.74 -11.21 -5.93
C ASN A 257 23.02 -12.35 -5.21
N TYR A 258 21.97 -12.05 -4.45
CA TYR A 258 21.17 -13.06 -3.76
C TYR A 258 20.54 -14.07 -4.73
N LEU A 259 19.96 -13.60 -5.84
CA LEU A 259 19.39 -14.47 -6.87
C LEU A 259 20.46 -15.34 -7.53
N ALA A 260 21.67 -14.81 -7.74
CA ALA A 260 22.79 -15.58 -8.27
C ALA A 260 23.26 -16.65 -7.28
N GLU A 261 23.41 -16.31 -6.00
CA GLU A 261 23.77 -17.25 -4.94
C GLU A 261 22.76 -18.39 -4.83
N ARG A 262 21.45 -18.09 -4.82
CA ARG A 262 20.40 -19.11 -4.79
C ARG A 262 20.36 -20.02 -6.00
N LYS A 263 20.77 -19.54 -7.18
CA LYS A 263 20.88 -20.37 -8.38
C LYS A 263 22.05 -21.34 -8.29
N LEU A 264 23.15 -20.94 -7.65
CA LEU A 264 24.33 -21.77 -7.44
C LEU A 264 24.12 -22.81 -6.34
N ASP A 265 23.44 -22.43 -5.26
CA ASP A 265 23.11 -23.33 -4.15
C ASP A 265 21.71 -23.02 -3.60
N PRO A 266 20.67 -23.75 -4.07
CA PRO A 266 19.30 -23.57 -3.60
C PRO A 266 19.10 -23.95 -2.13
N SER A 267 20.01 -24.75 -1.55
CA SER A 267 19.92 -25.26 -0.18
C SER A 267 20.60 -24.35 0.84
N ARG A 268 21.43 -23.40 0.37
CA ARG A 268 22.10 -22.43 1.24
C ARG A 268 21.08 -21.46 1.84
N PRO A 269 21.01 -21.33 3.17
CA PRO A 269 20.23 -20.27 3.79
C PRO A 269 20.81 -18.91 3.36
N PRO A 270 19.98 -17.85 3.28
CA PRO A 270 20.44 -16.50 2.93
C PRO A 270 21.65 -16.13 3.79
N SER A 271 22.75 -15.71 3.16
CA SER A 271 23.93 -15.24 3.87
C SER A 271 23.53 -14.05 4.77
N GLY A 272 23.99 -14.05 6.04
CA GLY A 272 23.48 -13.23 7.14
C GLY A 272 23.59 -11.70 7.02
N ARG A 273 23.95 -11.15 5.85
CA ARG A 273 23.54 -9.80 5.47
C ARG A 273 22.12 -9.91 4.94
N GLY A 274 21.16 -9.99 5.87
CA GLY A 274 19.75 -10.11 5.51
C GLY A 274 19.39 -9.07 4.46
N LEU A 275 18.69 -9.49 3.40
CA LEU A 275 17.98 -8.61 2.47
C LEU A 275 16.84 -7.89 3.19
N PHE A 276 17.14 -7.22 4.28
CA PHE A 276 16.31 -6.21 4.88
C PHE A 276 16.97 -4.88 4.49
N PRO A 277 16.51 -4.23 3.41
CA PRO A 277 17.14 -3.04 2.81
C PRO A 277 16.88 -1.79 3.66
N PHE A 278 16.67 -1.97 4.95
CA PHE A 278 15.95 -1.04 5.79
C PHE A 278 16.64 -0.73 7.11
N SER A 279 17.93 -1.12 7.23
CA SER A 279 18.77 -0.76 8.37
C SER A 279 18.52 0.69 8.79
N ALA A 280 18.44 0.94 10.10
CA ALA A 280 18.07 2.24 10.67
C ALA A 280 18.77 3.46 10.01
N GLY A 281 20.01 3.30 9.53
CA GLY A 281 20.77 4.34 8.82
C GLY A 281 20.37 4.64 7.38
N GLY A 282 19.57 3.80 6.71
CA GLY A 282 18.98 4.08 5.39
C GLY A 282 17.64 4.82 5.50
N ARG A 283 16.82 4.48 6.50
CA ARG A 283 15.50 5.13 6.70
C ARG A 283 15.58 6.50 7.36
N GLU A 284 16.56 6.76 8.23
CA GLU A 284 16.74 8.09 8.83
C GLU A 284 17.10 9.17 7.78
N ARG A 285 17.64 8.75 6.63
CA ARG A 285 17.81 9.59 5.43
C ARG A 285 16.50 9.75 4.66
N MET A 286 15.81 8.67 4.30
CA MET A 286 14.53 8.76 3.58
C MET A 286 13.42 9.53 4.34
N ARG A 287 13.38 9.47 5.68
CA ARG A 287 12.39 10.19 6.49
C ARG A 287 12.60 11.71 6.49
N LYS A 288 13.83 12.18 6.29
CA LYS A 288 14.15 13.61 6.15
C LYS A 288 13.69 14.16 4.79
N ASP A 289 13.70 13.33 3.76
CA ASP A 289 13.38 13.75 2.39
C ASP A 289 11.88 13.61 2.05
N TYR A 290 11.14 12.77 2.79
CA TYR A 290 9.68 12.58 2.62
C TYR A 290 8.81 13.27 3.67
N ALA A 291 9.36 14.15 4.51
CA ALA A 291 8.53 15.10 5.23
C ALA A 291 8.03 16.13 4.18
N PRO A 292 6.73 16.16 3.81
CA PRO A 292 6.23 17.28 3.04
C PRO A 292 6.52 18.53 3.87
N GLY A 293 7.31 19.44 3.30
CA GLY A 293 7.62 20.72 3.92
C GLY A 293 6.32 21.33 4.43
N ARG A 294 6.29 21.59 5.74
CA ARG A 294 5.36 22.57 6.30
C ARG A 294 5.76 23.96 5.83
#